data_AF-A0A1L0AQC5-F1
#
_entry.id   AF-A0A1L0AQC5-F1
#
_cell.length_a   1.000
_cell.length_b   1.000
_cell.length_c   1.000
_cell.angle_alpha   90.00
_cell.angle_beta   90.00
_cell.angle_gamma   90.00
#
_symmetry.space_group_name_H-M   'P 1'
#
loop_
_entity.id
_entity.type
_entity.pdbx_description
1 polymer ?
#
loop_
_entity_poly.entity_id
_entity_poly.type
_entity_poly.pdbx_seq_one_letter_code
_entity_poly.pdbx_strand_id
1 'polypeptide(L)'
;MDMKKISHKVSCILACVMASTFTSGAQAFNSEEHKNIVDNAIAQLKIPETIKLPTTVSLKSRTDSYTKELRAAKQLAAGFDGNDENDYDSYKYNVQDNCYYSGFGQSHYNNTIYIPTGSQLPTKLLTLNTNMGSQSDEFTLGELAAIYGDYRRTTSCDADGQCFLSNDIKENIVFKHGSHPAYCPQPVKNTTYLHHVGSGVVPPFGALGNLSSNTAGDGELEEAAWWGDEMMRIANVNDWHFSDAAVAWYIGLHRQALYYADKARTEPKYWNVALHHEANALHSLTDLFSFGHVVTSREESSFNMIKSAGLKEKGTYLWMEAIMKQAGATRDRDGILSFALADFPPIMRIATAPRNDFMPSYRGIWMMWAKDEQGFHDRFNESGALVRNLNGDRFQIYGDSHLKELTDQSKEIIIMATKTSIQSLLDAYQVLEHGSDITEVGAVGSQFFNALNYLPAFVEKDGDSYFTGTWTSYADVINTMVGSGKVLNDKANCTLSTVSGKIRGRLKTRSEACTVF
;
A
#
# COMPACT_ATOMS: atom_id res chain seq x y z
N MET A 1 47.91 7.02 6.83
CA MET A 1 47.09 6.87 5.59
C MET A 1 45.88 6.04 5.97
N ASP A 2 44.73 6.70 6.15
CA ASP A 2 43.52 6.13 6.75
C ASP A 2 42.79 5.15 5.84
N MET A 3 42.52 3.94 6.35
CA MET A 3 41.73 2.89 5.68
C MET A 3 40.24 3.22 5.53
N LYS A 4 39.74 4.34 6.09
CA LYS A 4 38.33 4.75 6.00
C LYS A 4 37.91 5.32 4.64
N LYS A 5 38.85 5.69 3.76
CA LYS A 5 38.52 6.27 2.43
C LYS A 5 38.41 5.24 1.29
N ILE A 6 38.69 3.96 1.55
CA ILE A 6 38.73 2.92 0.52
C ILE A 6 37.38 2.18 0.38
N SER A 7 36.51 2.18 1.41
CA SER A 7 35.24 1.41 1.34
C SER A 7 34.16 2.04 0.44
N HIS A 8 34.14 3.37 0.27
CA HIS A 8 33.12 4.03 -0.56
C HIS A 8 33.36 3.86 -2.06
N LYS A 9 34.62 3.80 -2.51
CA LYS A 9 34.94 3.69 -3.94
C LYS A 9 34.76 2.28 -4.50
N VAL A 10 34.89 1.24 -3.66
CA VAL A 10 34.71 -0.15 -4.09
C VAL A 10 33.21 -0.52 -4.20
N SER A 11 32.34 0.04 -3.35
CA SER A 11 30.89 -0.14 -3.46
C SER A 11 30.29 0.50 -4.72
N CYS A 12 30.77 1.67 -5.15
CA CYS A 12 30.28 2.32 -6.37
C CYS A 12 30.66 1.55 -7.65
N ILE A 13 31.85 0.95 -7.70
CA ILE A 13 32.32 0.24 -8.90
C ILE A 13 31.59 -1.09 -9.09
N LEU A 14 31.25 -1.80 -8.00
CA LEU A 14 30.43 -3.02 -8.10
C LEU A 14 28.97 -2.72 -8.49
N ALA A 15 28.42 -1.57 -8.06
CA ALA A 15 27.07 -1.13 -8.43
C ALA A 15 26.97 -0.76 -9.92
N CYS A 16 27.98 -0.07 -10.47
CA CYS A 16 27.97 0.36 -11.88
C CYS A 16 28.14 -0.80 -12.88
N VAL A 17 28.84 -1.89 -12.52
CA VAL A 17 29.04 -3.04 -13.43
C VAL A 17 27.81 -3.96 -13.49
N MET A 18 26.90 -3.89 -12.51
CA MET A 18 25.68 -4.71 -12.46
C MET A 18 24.40 -4.01 -12.99
N ALA A 19 24.50 -2.72 -13.31
CA ALA A 19 23.42 -1.94 -13.91
C ALA A 19 23.25 -2.18 -15.43
N SER A 20 24.19 -2.88 -16.08
CA SER A 20 24.24 -3.04 -17.55
C SER A 20 23.54 -4.30 -18.08
N THR A 21 23.02 -5.18 -17.22
CA THR A 21 22.13 -6.26 -17.64
C THR A 21 20.68 -5.79 -17.54
N PHE A 22 20.21 -5.29 -18.68
CA PHE A 22 18.88 -4.81 -19.02
C PHE A 22 17.74 -5.25 -18.09
N THR A 23 17.12 -4.22 -17.54
CA THR A 23 15.88 -4.15 -16.77
C THR A 23 14.70 -4.65 -17.59
N SER A 24 14.12 -5.81 -17.24
CA SER A 24 12.66 -5.92 -17.32
C SER A 24 12.12 -4.91 -16.32
N GLY A 25 11.30 -3.96 -16.79
CA GLY A 25 10.61 -3.04 -15.89
C GLY A 25 9.86 -3.86 -14.84
N ALA A 26 9.92 -3.44 -13.58
CA ALA A 26 9.08 -4.06 -12.57
C ALA A 26 7.61 -3.85 -12.94
N GLN A 27 6.76 -4.78 -12.55
CA GLN A 27 5.31 -4.59 -12.51
C GLN A 27 4.91 -4.52 -11.03
N ALA A 28 5.13 -3.36 -10.44
CA ALA A 28 4.66 -3.00 -9.11
C ALA A 28 4.15 -1.57 -9.19
N PHE A 29 3.07 -1.24 -8.51
CA PHE A 29 2.41 0.09 -8.45
C PHE A 29 1.27 0.32 -9.44
N ASN A 30 0.05 0.04 -8.95
CA ASN A 30 -1.19 0.49 -9.55
C ASN A 30 -2.08 1.16 -8.49
N SER A 31 -1.67 2.34 -8.04
CA SER A 31 -2.44 3.19 -7.12
C SER A 31 -3.90 3.37 -7.58
N GLU A 32 -4.18 3.35 -8.89
CA GLU A 32 -5.54 3.41 -9.42
C GLU A 32 -6.37 2.16 -9.11
N GLU A 33 -5.76 0.97 -8.96
CA GLU A 33 -6.47 -0.25 -8.59
C GLU A 33 -6.94 -0.20 -7.15
N HIS A 34 -6.09 0.25 -6.22
CA HIS A 34 -6.49 0.51 -4.83
C HIS A 34 -7.64 1.50 -4.76
N LYS A 35 -7.53 2.63 -5.49
CA LYS A 35 -8.59 3.63 -5.58
C LYS A 35 -9.89 3.01 -6.09
N ASN A 36 -9.82 2.27 -7.20
CA ASN A 36 -10.99 1.66 -7.82
C ASN A 36 -11.67 0.62 -6.92
N ILE A 37 -10.90 -0.21 -6.21
CA ILE A 37 -11.44 -1.19 -5.27
C ILE A 37 -12.18 -0.47 -4.12
N VAL A 38 -11.51 0.50 -3.49
CA VAL A 38 -12.05 1.22 -2.33
C VAL A 38 -13.28 2.03 -2.72
N ASP A 39 -13.22 2.80 -3.80
CA ASP A 39 -14.35 3.65 -4.21
C ASP A 39 -15.56 2.80 -4.68
N ASN A 40 -15.34 1.62 -5.28
CA ASN A 40 -16.44 0.68 -5.55
C ASN A 40 -17.02 0.04 -4.29
N ALA A 41 -16.20 -0.18 -3.25
CA ALA A 41 -16.71 -0.61 -1.95
C ALA A 41 -17.60 0.46 -1.31
N ILE A 42 -17.23 1.75 -1.41
CA ILE A 42 -18.05 2.88 -0.95
C ILE A 42 -19.45 2.87 -1.59
N ALA A 43 -19.52 2.57 -2.89
CA ALA A 43 -20.78 2.55 -3.62
C ALA A 43 -21.80 1.56 -3.00
N GLN A 44 -21.33 0.55 -2.27
CA GLN A 44 -22.15 -0.47 -1.61
C GLN A 44 -22.37 -0.24 -0.10
N LEU A 45 -21.77 0.80 0.50
CA LEU A 45 -21.86 1.02 1.94
C LEU A 45 -23.25 1.42 2.40
N LYS A 46 -23.57 1.01 3.63
CA LYS A 46 -24.78 1.44 4.34
C LYS A 46 -24.34 2.26 5.54
N ILE A 47 -24.42 3.58 5.41
CA ILE A 47 -24.17 4.50 6.53
C ILE A 47 -25.46 4.63 7.33
N PRO A 48 -25.50 4.19 8.60
CA PRO A 48 -26.68 4.36 9.45
C PRO A 48 -27.03 5.85 9.64
N GLU A 49 -28.32 6.18 9.61
CA GLU A 49 -28.81 7.56 9.78
C GLU A 49 -28.42 8.19 11.12
N THR A 50 -28.10 7.36 12.12
CA THR A 50 -27.65 7.80 13.45
C THR A 50 -26.23 8.36 13.43
N ILE A 51 -25.42 8.05 12.42
CA ILE A 51 -24.04 8.53 12.33
C ILE A 51 -24.03 9.95 11.77
N LYS A 52 -23.62 10.90 12.60
CA LYS A 52 -23.40 12.30 12.19
C LYS A 52 -21.97 12.47 11.68
N LEU A 53 -21.81 12.44 10.36
CA LEU A 53 -20.53 12.76 9.75
C LEU A 53 -20.24 14.27 9.88
N PRO A 54 -18.99 14.68 10.20
CA PRO A 54 -18.59 16.08 10.24
C PRO A 54 -18.53 16.65 8.81
N THR A 55 -18.46 17.98 8.68
CA THR A 55 -18.35 18.63 7.36
C THR A 55 -17.08 18.26 6.58
N THR A 56 -16.06 17.74 7.27
CA THR A 56 -14.82 17.23 6.69
C THR A 56 -14.97 15.85 6.05
N VAL A 57 -16.14 15.20 6.18
CA VAL A 57 -16.42 13.86 5.64
C VAL A 57 -17.75 13.91 4.89
N SER A 58 -17.75 13.58 3.60
CA SER A 58 -18.94 13.70 2.77
C SER A 58 -19.14 12.48 1.88
N LEU A 59 -20.35 11.90 1.90
CA LEU A 59 -20.77 10.91 0.92
C LEU A 59 -21.47 11.63 -0.25
N LYS A 60 -20.90 11.52 -1.45
CA LYS A 60 -21.36 12.22 -2.65
C LYS A 60 -21.69 11.23 -3.77
N SER A 61 -22.67 11.55 -4.61
CA SER A 61 -22.85 10.82 -5.87
C SER A 61 -21.65 11.06 -6.78
N ARG A 62 -21.21 10.03 -7.52
CA ARG A 62 -20.18 10.20 -8.54
C ARG A 62 -20.65 11.19 -9.60
N THR A 63 -19.81 12.15 -9.95
CA THR A 63 -20.01 13.07 -11.08
C THR A 63 -18.99 12.77 -12.19
N ASP A 64 -19.10 13.45 -13.32
CA ASP A 64 -18.15 13.33 -14.44
C ASP A 64 -16.72 13.78 -14.06
N SER A 65 -16.55 14.51 -12.95
CA SER A 65 -15.22 14.91 -12.48
C SER A 65 -14.33 13.71 -12.12
N TYR A 66 -14.91 12.59 -11.68
CA TYR A 66 -14.17 11.39 -11.32
C TYR A 66 -13.37 10.83 -12.52
N THR A 67 -14.05 10.59 -13.64
CA THR A 67 -13.40 10.08 -14.86
C THR A 67 -12.52 11.15 -15.51
N LYS A 68 -12.89 12.42 -15.40
CA LYS A 68 -12.06 13.53 -15.88
C LYS A 68 -10.72 13.60 -15.16
N GLU A 69 -10.71 13.34 -13.84
CA GLU A 69 -9.49 13.34 -13.04
C GLU A 69 -8.54 12.20 -13.45
N LEU A 70 -9.05 10.98 -13.58
CA LEU A 70 -8.27 9.83 -14.07
C LEU A 70 -7.67 10.07 -15.46
N ARG A 71 -8.45 10.66 -16.38
CA ARG A 71 -8.00 11.06 -17.72
C ARG A 71 -6.93 12.14 -17.67
N ALA A 72 -7.13 13.17 -16.85
CA ALA A 72 -6.15 14.26 -16.68
C ALA A 72 -4.83 13.75 -16.09
N ALA A 73 -4.92 12.84 -15.13
CA ALA A 73 -3.78 12.17 -14.52
C ALA A 73 -2.93 11.43 -15.58
N LYS A 74 -3.56 10.57 -16.38
CA LYS A 74 -2.88 9.84 -17.47
C LYS A 74 -2.35 10.77 -18.55
N GLN A 75 -3.10 11.80 -18.91
CA GLN A 75 -2.70 12.80 -19.90
C GLN A 75 -1.48 13.62 -19.45
N LEU A 76 -1.36 13.95 -18.16
CA LEU A 76 -0.19 14.62 -17.60
C LEU A 76 1.03 13.68 -17.60
N ALA A 77 0.81 12.42 -17.21
CA ALA A 77 1.88 11.44 -17.01
C ALA A 77 2.48 10.96 -18.34
N ALA A 78 1.65 10.33 -19.18
CA ALA A 78 2.05 9.62 -20.40
C ALA A 78 1.64 10.34 -21.69
N GLY A 79 0.87 11.42 -21.60
CA GLY A 79 0.51 12.23 -22.76
C GLY A 79 -0.73 11.76 -23.51
N PHE A 80 -1.51 10.80 -23.02
CA PHE A 80 -2.79 10.40 -23.60
C PHE A 80 -3.80 10.05 -22.49
N ASP A 81 -5.10 10.07 -22.79
CA ASP A 81 -6.18 9.90 -21.79
C ASP A 81 -7.06 8.66 -22.02
N GLY A 82 -6.54 7.70 -22.80
CA GLY A 82 -7.19 6.43 -23.15
C GLY A 82 -6.50 5.21 -22.54
N ASN A 83 -7.05 4.02 -22.82
CA ASN A 83 -6.49 2.73 -22.39
C ASN A 83 -5.63 2.04 -23.46
N ASP A 84 -5.40 2.67 -24.62
CA ASP A 84 -4.52 2.14 -25.67
C ASP A 84 -3.10 2.67 -25.48
N GLU A 85 -2.19 1.80 -25.05
CA GLU A 85 -0.77 2.16 -24.83
C GLU A 85 -0.06 2.57 -26.12
N ASN A 86 -0.59 2.22 -27.29
CA ASN A 86 -0.02 2.62 -28.58
C ASN A 86 -0.20 4.12 -28.87
N ASP A 87 -1.04 4.83 -28.10
CA ASP A 87 -1.19 6.28 -28.17
C ASP A 87 0.00 7.03 -27.55
N TYR A 88 0.92 6.33 -26.90
CA TYR A 88 2.13 6.91 -26.32
C TYR A 88 3.05 7.50 -27.41
N ASP A 89 3.38 8.78 -27.26
CA ASP A 89 4.33 9.49 -28.11
C ASP A 89 5.46 10.08 -27.25
N SER A 90 6.67 9.53 -27.41
CA SER A 90 7.87 9.95 -26.69
C SER A 90 8.33 11.38 -27.01
N TYR A 91 7.75 12.02 -28.03
CA TYR A 91 8.07 13.38 -28.47
C TYR A 91 6.97 14.39 -28.16
N LYS A 92 5.94 14.01 -27.41
CA LYS A 92 4.87 14.93 -27.02
C LYS A 92 5.35 15.94 -25.96
N TYR A 93 5.10 17.23 -26.20
CA TYR A 93 5.42 18.29 -25.24
C TYR A 93 4.45 18.33 -24.05
N ASN A 94 4.90 18.93 -22.94
CA ASN A 94 4.17 19.05 -21.66
C ASN A 94 3.73 17.70 -21.05
N VAL A 95 4.58 16.68 -21.14
CA VAL A 95 4.34 15.33 -20.64
C VAL A 95 5.42 14.98 -19.62
N GLN A 96 5.00 14.51 -18.43
CA GLN A 96 5.93 14.17 -17.35
C GLN A 96 6.97 13.15 -17.81
N ASP A 97 6.54 12.07 -18.47
CA ASP A 97 7.45 10.99 -18.86
C ASP A 97 8.46 11.43 -19.92
N ASN A 98 8.09 12.37 -20.78
CA ASN A 98 8.97 12.91 -21.83
C ASN A 98 9.91 14.02 -21.30
N CYS A 99 9.66 14.54 -20.09
CA CYS A 99 10.50 15.55 -19.45
C CYS A 99 11.90 15.01 -19.08
N TYR A 100 12.01 13.70 -18.81
CA TYR A 100 13.22 13.04 -18.33
C TYR A 100 13.85 12.14 -19.42
N TYR A 101 15.17 12.17 -19.59
CA TYR A 101 15.92 11.31 -20.53
C TYR A 101 15.90 9.82 -20.13
N SER A 102 16.53 8.97 -20.98
CA SER A 102 16.92 7.59 -20.67
C SER A 102 17.53 7.47 -19.26
N GLY A 103 17.02 6.53 -18.47
CA GLY A 103 17.45 6.36 -17.09
C GLY A 103 16.41 6.79 -16.06
N PHE A 104 15.13 6.84 -16.43
CA PHE A 104 13.97 7.02 -15.55
C PHE A 104 12.96 5.89 -15.82
N GLY A 105 12.31 5.37 -14.78
CA GLY A 105 11.56 4.10 -14.83
C GLY A 105 10.03 4.23 -14.85
N GLN A 106 9.48 5.43 -14.64
CA GLN A 106 8.04 5.63 -14.41
C GLN A 106 7.16 5.39 -15.64
N SER A 107 7.70 5.52 -16.86
CA SER A 107 6.89 5.50 -18.09
C SER A 107 6.17 4.17 -18.32
N HIS A 108 6.77 3.05 -17.89
CA HIS A 108 6.12 1.76 -17.99
C HIS A 108 4.79 1.73 -17.22
N TYR A 109 4.79 2.20 -15.97
CA TYR A 109 3.62 2.22 -15.08
C TYR A 109 2.59 3.26 -15.53
N ASN A 110 3.04 4.44 -15.94
CA ASN A 110 2.14 5.51 -16.36
C ASN A 110 1.37 5.16 -17.63
N ASN A 111 1.99 4.38 -18.53
CA ASN A 111 1.33 3.90 -19.74
C ASN A 111 0.23 2.86 -19.43
N THR A 112 0.44 2.00 -18.44
CA THR A 112 -0.46 0.90 -18.07
C THR A 112 -1.64 1.32 -17.19
N ILE A 113 -1.65 2.56 -16.65
CA ILE A 113 -2.76 3.12 -15.86
C ILE A 113 -4.09 2.84 -16.56
N TYR A 114 -4.99 2.14 -15.85
CA TYR A 114 -6.28 1.77 -16.39
C TYR A 114 -7.39 2.74 -15.98
N ILE A 115 -8.10 3.28 -16.96
CA ILE A 115 -9.27 4.14 -16.75
C ILE A 115 -10.54 3.26 -16.80
N PRO A 116 -11.24 3.04 -15.67
CA PRO A 116 -12.47 2.25 -15.64
C PRO A 116 -13.58 2.87 -16.48
N THR A 117 -14.46 2.02 -17.01
CA THR A 117 -15.57 2.44 -17.88
C THR A 117 -16.89 1.77 -17.50
N GLY A 118 -18.01 2.39 -17.90
CA GLY A 118 -19.34 1.81 -17.76
C GLY A 118 -19.69 1.39 -16.33
N SER A 119 -19.99 0.10 -16.14
CA SER A 119 -20.39 -0.48 -14.84
C SER A 119 -19.25 -0.61 -13.83
N GLN A 120 -17.99 -0.39 -14.23
CA GLN A 120 -16.83 -0.45 -13.31
C GLN A 120 -16.68 0.84 -12.48
N LEU A 121 -17.38 1.90 -12.87
CA LEU A 121 -17.29 3.19 -12.21
C LEU A 121 -18.19 3.21 -10.96
N PRO A 122 -17.67 3.66 -9.81
CA PRO A 122 -18.44 3.70 -8.56
C PRO A 122 -19.63 4.66 -8.70
N THR A 123 -20.74 4.39 -8.02
CA THR A 123 -21.92 5.28 -8.06
C THR A 123 -21.88 6.37 -7.00
N LYS A 124 -21.10 6.16 -5.93
CA LYS A 124 -20.92 7.08 -4.81
C LYS A 124 -19.44 7.10 -4.39
N LEU A 125 -19.02 8.21 -3.82
CA LEU A 125 -17.68 8.46 -3.32
C LEU A 125 -17.77 8.99 -1.89
N LEU A 126 -16.83 8.59 -1.05
CA LEU A 126 -16.66 9.13 0.29
C LEU A 126 -15.42 10.02 0.25
N THR A 127 -15.59 11.31 0.50
CA THR A 127 -14.50 12.29 0.46
C THR A 127 -14.12 12.75 1.85
N LEU A 128 -12.83 12.90 2.09
CA LEU A 128 -12.24 13.36 3.35
C LEU A 128 -11.42 14.64 3.13
N ASN A 129 -11.58 15.60 4.03
CA ASN A 129 -10.73 16.79 4.03
C ASN A 129 -9.32 16.43 4.52
N THR A 130 -8.36 16.76 3.67
CA THR A 130 -6.96 16.47 3.89
C THR A 130 -6.12 17.73 3.72
N ASN A 131 -5.20 17.95 4.65
CA ASN A 131 -4.37 19.15 4.69
C ASN A 131 -2.99 18.92 4.06
N MET A 132 -2.53 19.94 3.34
CA MET A 132 -1.20 20.09 2.76
C MET A 132 -0.65 21.43 3.25
N GLY A 133 0.16 21.38 4.30
CA GLY A 133 0.53 22.56 5.07
C GLY A 133 -0.73 23.27 5.63
N SER A 134 -0.96 24.51 5.20
CA SER A 134 -2.13 25.31 5.60
C SER A 134 -3.32 25.21 4.64
N GLN A 135 -3.20 24.49 3.52
CA GLN A 135 -4.27 24.30 2.54
C GLN A 135 -5.03 23.00 2.84
N SER A 136 -6.33 22.97 2.59
CA SER A 136 -7.18 21.77 2.70
C SER A 136 -7.81 21.50 1.35
N ASP A 137 -7.87 20.22 0.96
CA ASP A 137 -8.58 19.75 -0.22
C ASP A 137 -9.36 18.45 0.10
N GLU A 138 -10.31 18.09 -0.76
CA GLU A 138 -11.16 16.90 -0.59
C GLU A 138 -10.64 15.74 -1.42
N PHE A 139 -10.18 14.66 -0.76
CA PHE A 139 -9.73 13.43 -1.43
C PHE A 139 -10.75 12.32 -1.28
N THR A 140 -10.90 11.43 -2.28
CA THR A 140 -11.70 10.21 -2.06
C THR A 140 -10.98 9.27 -1.09
N LEU A 141 -11.72 8.42 -0.39
CA LEU A 141 -11.13 7.38 0.45
C LEU A 141 -10.19 6.48 -0.36
N GLY A 142 -10.55 6.18 -1.62
CA GLY A 142 -9.70 5.43 -2.53
C GLY A 142 -8.38 6.12 -2.89
N GLU A 143 -8.41 7.43 -3.15
CA GLU A 143 -7.18 8.21 -3.37
C GLU A 143 -6.27 8.18 -2.14
N LEU A 144 -6.85 8.31 -0.95
CA LEU A 144 -6.08 8.25 0.29
C LEU A 144 -5.51 6.87 0.55
N ALA A 145 -6.26 5.80 0.26
CA ALA A 145 -5.76 4.43 0.39
C ALA A 145 -4.55 4.20 -0.52
N ALA A 146 -4.63 4.66 -1.78
CA ALA A 146 -3.50 4.67 -2.69
C ALA A 146 -2.28 5.44 -2.13
N ILE A 147 -2.49 6.68 -1.69
CA ILE A 147 -1.40 7.55 -1.22
C ILE A 147 -0.74 7.03 0.07
N TYR A 148 -1.52 6.50 1.02
CA TYR A 148 -0.99 6.14 2.33
C TYR A 148 0.03 5.01 2.29
N GLY A 149 -0.24 3.95 1.53
CA GLY A 149 0.60 2.77 1.50
C GLY A 149 1.79 2.89 0.56
N ASP A 150 1.56 3.21 -0.72
CA ASP A 150 2.59 3.30 -1.76
C ASP A 150 3.67 4.35 -1.42
N TYR A 151 3.28 5.39 -0.69
CA TYR A 151 4.16 6.50 -0.31
C TYR A 151 4.49 6.49 1.20
N ARG A 152 4.14 5.40 1.92
CA ARG A 152 4.36 5.15 3.36
C ARG A 152 4.23 6.38 4.24
N ARG A 153 3.05 6.97 4.18
CA ARG A 153 2.67 8.10 5.04
C ARG A 153 2.18 7.58 6.38
N THR A 154 2.73 8.13 7.45
CA THR A 154 2.10 8.02 8.77
C THR A 154 0.77 8.74 8.71
N THR A 155 -0.29 8.14 9.25
CA THR A 155 -1.54 8.87 9.45
C THR A 155 -1.35 9.90 10.56
N SER A 156 -1.11 11.15 10.16
CA SER A 156 -0.84 12.28 11.05
C SER A 156 -2.02 13.23 11.08
N CYS A 157 -2.69 13.29 12.22
CA CYS A 157 -3.80 14.22 12.46
C CYS A 157 -3.60 15.00 13.77
N ASP A 158 -4.09 16.24 13.81
CA ASP A 158 -4.02 17.09 15.00
C ASP A 158 -5.21 16.86 15.96
N ALA A 159 -5.25 17.66 17.04
CA ALA A 159 -6.31 17.58 18.05
C ALA A 159 -7.68 18.09 17.56
N ASP A 160 -7.71 18.81 16.44
CA ASP A 160 -8.91 19.34 15.80
C ASP A 160 -9.46 18.38 14.72
N GLY A 161 -8.86 17.19 14.60
CA GLY A 161 -9.26 16.17 13.63
C GLY A 161 -8.86 16.49 12.19
N GLN A 162 -7.96 17.45 12.00
CA GLN A 162 -7.38 17.73 10.69
C GLN A 162 -6.26 16.74 10.44
N CYS A 163 -6.28 16.09 9.29
CA CYS A 163 -5.30 15.09 8.88
C CYS A 163 -4.45 15.62 7.75
N PHE A 164 -3.16 15.27 7.73
CA PHE A 164 -2.21 15.91 6.85
C PHE A 164 -1.44 14.90 5.98
N LEU A 165 -1.26 15.22 4.69
CA LEU A 165 -0.45 14.44 3.73
C LEU A 165 0.94 15.02 3.49
N SER A 166 1.08 16.35 3.37
CA SER A 166 2.40 17.02 3.45
C SER A 166 2.42 18.22 4.41
N ASN A 167 3.59 18.50 5.03
CA ASN A 167 3.87 19.75 5.75
C ASN A 167 4.25 20.85 4.77
N ASP A 168 4.53 20.47 3.53
CA ASP A 168 4.95 21.38 2.49
C ASP A 168 3.79 22.33 2.13
N ILE A 169 4.12 23.61 2.16
CA ILE A 169 3.23 24.71 1.75
C ILE A 169 3.47 25.11 0.29
N LYS A 170 4.37 24.41 -0.43
CA LYS A 170 4.57 24.62 -1.87
C LYS A 170 3.26 24.44 -2.60
N GLU A 171 2.84 25.53 -3.20
CA GLU A 171 1.60 25.57 -3.98
C GLU A 171 1.72 24.72 -5.25
N ASN A 172 2.91 24.66 -5.86
CA ASN A 172 3.11 23.99 -7.15
C ASN A 172 4.32 23.05 -7.15
N ILE A 173 4.12 21.89 -7.78
CA ILE A 173 5.15 20.96 -8.23
C ILE A 173 5.74 21.50 -9.54
N VAL A 174 7.08 21.55 -9.60
CA VAL A 174 7.83 22.02 -10.76
C VAL A 174 8.82 20.93 -11.19
N PHE A 175 8.77 20.54 -12.46
CA PHE A 175 9.61 19.50 -13.04
C PHE A 175 11.01 20.04 -13.42
N LYS A 176 11.74 20.59 -12.43
CA LYS A 176 13.02 21.34 -12.64
C LYS A 176 14.21 20.48 -13.07
N HIS A 177 14.21 19.19 -12.73
CA HIS A 177 15.25 18.24 -13.13
C HIS A 177 15.01 17.65 -14.52
N GLY A 178 13.97 18.13 -15.20
CA GLY A 178 13.71 17.85 -16.59
C GLY A 178 14.88 18.23 -17.47
N SER A 179 15.43 17.22 -18.13
CA SER A 179 16.55 17.40 -19.04
C SER A 179 16.20 18.11 -20.35
N HIS A 180 14.91 18.17 -20.67
CA HIS A 180 14.39 18.96 -21.77
C HIS A 180 13.20 19.81 -21.33
N PRO A 181 13.43 21.06 -20.91
CA PRO A 181 12.38 21.95 -20.40
C PRO A 181 11.18 22.11 -21.35
N ALA A 182 11.38 21.98 -22.67
CA ALA A 182 10.30 22.05 -23.67
C ALA A 182 9.29 20.89 -23.59
N TYR A 183 9.70 19.73 -23.09
CA TYR A 183 8.81 18.57 -22.92
C TYR A 183 8.16 18.55 -21.53
N CYS A 184 8.69 19.29 -20.57
CA CYS A 184 8.21 19.27 -19.21
C CYS A 184 6.82 19.91 -19.08
N PRO A 185 5.93 19.35 -18.25
CA PRO A 185 4.68 20.02 -17.93
C PRO A 185 4.92 21.40 -17.31
N GLN A 186 3.96 22.30 -17.52
CA GLN A 186 3.88 23.53 -16.73
C GLN A 186 3.73 23.20 -15.24
N PRO A 187 4.12 24.10 -14.32
CA PRO A 187 3.91 23.89 -12.89
C PRO A 187 2.48 23.44 -12.57
N VAL A 188 2.35 22.36 -11.81
CA VAL A 188 1.06 21.76 -11.43
C VAL A 188 0.84 22.03 -9.95
N LYS A 189 -0.39 22.38 -9.55
CA LYS A 189 -0.71 22.55 -8.13
C LYS A 189 -0.43 21.26 -7.36
N ASN A 190 0.16 21.36 -6.18
CA ASN A 190 0.52 20.19 -5.37
C ASN A 190 -0.70 19.32 -5.05
N THR A 191 -1.84 19.95 -4.73
CA THR A 191 -3.09 19.21 -4.46
C THR A 191 -3.56 18.44 -5.68
N THR A 192 -3.58 19.07 -6.86
CA THR A 192 -3.90 18.43 -8.14
C THR A 192 -2.95 17.29 -8.47
N TYR A 193 -1.65 17.47 -8.26
CA TYR A 193 -0.67 16.41 -8.50
C TYR A 193 -0.88 15.22 -7.57
N LEU A 194 -1.28 15.45 -6.32
CA LEU A 194 -1.65 14.39 -5.39
C LEU A 194 -2.92 13.63 -5.79
N HIS A 195 -3.93 14.30 -6.32
CA HIS A 195 -5.09 13.60 -6.90
C HIS A 195 -4.68 12.71 -8.07
N HIS A 196 -3.76 13.19 -8.92
CA HIS A 196 -3.20 12.39 -10.00
C HIS A 196 -2.42 11.18 -9.49
N VAL A 197 -1.60 11.35 -8.44
CA VAL A 197 -0.89 10.24 -7.77
C VAL A 197 -1.87 9.22 -7.19
N GLY A 198 -2.89 9.66 -6.45
CA GLY A 198 -3.97 8.79 -5.97
C GLY A 198 -4.79 8.15 -7.09
N SER A 199 -4.64 8.62 -8.32
CA SER A 199 -5.29 8.11 -9.54
C SER A 199 -4.35 7.28 -10.44
N GLY A 200 -3.17 6.89 -9.95
CA GLY A 200 -2.26 5.99 -10.66
C GLY A 200 -0.99 6.63 -11.18
N VAL A 201 -0.86 7.97 -11.15
CA VAL A 201 0.36 8.61 -11.67
C VAL A 201 1.54 8.27 -10.79
N VAL A 202 2.52 7.60 -11.38
CA VAL A 202 3.80 7.34 -10.78
C VAL A 202 4.70 8.55 -11.03
N PRO A 203 5.15 9.24 -9.97
CA PRO A 203 6.05 10.38 -10.14
C PRO A 203 7.41 9.89 -10.65
N PRO A 204 8.21 10.76 -11.28
CA PRO A 204 9.46 10.36 -11.90
C PRO A 204 10.45 9.81 -10.88
N PHE A 205 11.12 8.72 -11.25
CA PHE A 205 12.19 8.11 -10.45
C PHE A 205 13.28 7.55 -11.38
N GLY A 206 14.54 7.59 -10.95
CA GLY A 206 15.67 7.11 -11.76
C GLY A 206 15.57 5.61 -12.10
N ALA A 207 16.26 5.14 -13.14
CA ALA A 207 16.23 3.75 -13.62
C ALA A 207 16.91 2.77 -12.65
N LEU A 208 17.78 3.29 -11.80
CA LEU A 208 18.28 2.56 -10.65
C LEU A 208 17.46 2.86 -9.38
N GLY A 209 16.42 3.68 -9.45
CA GLY A 209 15.78 4.30 -8.30
C GLY A 209 16.82 4.78 -7.28
N ASN A 210 16.53 4.58 -6.00
CA ASN A 210 17.50 4.77 -4.92
C ASN A 210 18.43 3.55 -4.69
N LEU A 211 18.66 2.66 -5.68
CA LEU A 211 19.62 1.55 -5.58
C LEU A 211 21.06 2.06 -5.34
N SER A 212 21.42 3.25 -5.87
CA SER A 212 22.80 3.76 -5.85
C SER A 212 23.00 5.18 -5.30
N SER A 213 22.04 6.09 -5.45
CA SER A 213 22.15 7.48 -4.98
C SER A 213 20.80 8.18 -4.98
N ASN A 214 20.59 9.09 -4.03
CA ASN A 214 19.44 9.98 -3.99
C ASN A 214 19.64 11.13 -4.99
N THR A 215 18.60 11.45 -5.76
CA THR A 215 18.52 12.64 -6.63
C THR A 215 18.33 13.92 -5.81
N ALA A 216 17.77 13.82 -4.61
CA ALA A 216 17.72 14.87 -3.60
C ALA A 216 18.79 14.67 -2.50
N GLY A 217 19.22 15.72 -1.82
CA GLY A 217 20.05 15.64 -0.62
C GLY A 217 19.23 15.31 0.64
N ASP A 218 19.85 14.76 1.68
CA ASP A 218 19.20 14.49 2.98
C ASP A 218 18.65 15.77 3.67
N GLY A 219 19.09 16.96 3.23
CA GLY A 219 18.59 18.27 3.69
C GLY A 219 17.53 18.91 2.78
N GLU A 220 17.23 18.29 1.64
CA GLU A 220 16.28 18.77 0.63
C GLU A 220 14.92 18.10 0.84
N LEU A 221 14.42 18.16 2.09
CA LEU A 221 13.12 17.57 2.48
C LEU A 221 11.97 18.08 1.61
N GLU A 222 12.09 19.30 1.09
CA GLU A 222 11.12 19.94 0.20
C GLU A 222 11.29 19.52 -1.28
N GLU A 223 12.39 18.85 -1.65
CA GLU A 223 12.57 18.22 -2.97
C GLU A 223 12.35 16.71 -2.88
N ALA A 224 12.52 16.10 -1.70
CA ALA A 224 11.93 14.81 -1.34
C ALA A 224 10.39 14.83 -1.36
N ALA A 225 9.77 16.02 -1.44
CA ALA A 225 8.38 16.22 -1.84
C ALA A 225 8.11 15.85 -3.31
N TRP A 226 9.13 15.43 -4.06
CA TRP A 226 8.94 14.58 -5.24
C TRP A 226 8.53 13.20 -4.75
N TRP A 227 7.22 13.00 -4.72
CA TRP A 227 6.53 11.79 -4.31
C TRP A 227 7.14 10.51 -4.93
N GLY A 228 7.82 10.56 -6.07
CA GLY A 228 8.39 9.41 -6.78
C GLY A 228 9.71 8.90 -6.21
N ASP A 229 10.60 9.82 -5.82
CA ASP A 229 11.84 9.45 -5.13
C ASP A 229 11.54 8.96 -3.70
N GLU A 230 10.53 9.54 -3.06
CA GLU A 230 9.98 9.04 -1.81
C GLU A 230 9.40 7.63 -1.96
N MET A 231 8.53 7.42 -2.94
CA MET A 231 7.87 6.14 -3.24
C MET A 231 8.85 5.02 -3.52
N MET A 232 9.81 5.20 -4.44
CA MET A 232 10.80 4.15 -4.73
C MET A 232 11.85 3.95 -3.62
N ARG A 233 12.17 4.99 -2.84
CA ARG A 233 12.97 4.83 -1.61
C ARG A 233 12.23 3.93 -0.62
N ILE A 234 10.97 4.25 -0.40
CA ILE A 234 10.13 3.66 0.62
C ILE A 234 9.76 2.23 0.29
N ALA A 235 9.41 1.91 -0.96
CA ALA A 235 9.06 0.58 -1.44
C ALA A 235 9.99 -0.54 -0.91
N ASN A 236 11.28 -0.24 -0.69
CA ASN A 236 12.28 -1.23 -0.28
C ASN A 236 12.37 -1.45 1.21
N VAL A 237 11.90 -0.49 2.00
CA VAL A 237 11.79 -0.61 3.45
C VAL A 237 10.34 -0.75 3.89
N ASN A 238 9.42 -0.89 2.93
CA ASN A 238 8.00 -1.03 3.14
C ASN A 238 7.62 -2.50 3.03
N ASP A 239 7.77 -3.20 4.14
CA ASP A 239 7.36 -4.60 4.21
C ASP A 239 5.87 -4.75 4.52
N TRP A 240 5.19 -3.69 4.93
CA TRP A 240 3.79 -3.71 5.33
C TRP A 240 2.77 -3.97 4.20
N HIS A 241 3.23 -4.21 2.96
CA HIS A 241 2.40 -4.64 1.81
C HIS A 241 2.41 -6.16 1.68
N PHE A 242 3.39 -6.81 2.32
CA PHE A 242 3.72 -8.19 2.06
C PHE A 242 3.26 -9.09 3.20
N SER A 243 2.46 -10.10 2.85
CA SER A 243 2.26 -11.31 3.64
C SER A 243 1.89 -11.03 5.12
N ASP A 244 2.59 -11.63 6.07
CA ASP A 244 2.37 -11.47 7.51
C ASP A 244 2.41 -9.99 7.97
N ALA A 245 3.33 -9.19 7.43
CA ALA A 245 3.45 -7.78 7.73
C ALA A 245 2.25 -6.96 7.25
N ALA A 246 1.65 -7.30 6.11
CA ALA A 246 0.42 -6.64 5.64
C ALA A 246 -0.79 -6.92 6.52
N VAL A 247 -0.94 -8.17 6.98
CA VAL A 247 -2.00 -8.53 7.92
C VAL A 247 -1.82 -7.79 9.25
N ALA A 248 -0.59 -7.73 9.78
CA ALA A 248 -0.31 -6.97 10.99
C ALA A 248 -0.59 -5.47 10.79
N TRP A 249 -0.21 -4.90 9.65
CA TRP A 249 -0.44 -3.49 9.35
C TRP A 249 -1.93 -3.14 9.30
N TYR A 250 -2.69 -3.93 8.54
CA TYR A 250 -4.14 -3.80 8.45
C TYR A 250 -4.80 -3.87 9.84
N ILE A 251 -4.52 -4.92 10.63
CA ILE A 251 -5.14 -5.07 11.96
C ILE A 251 -4.78 -3.87 12.85
N GLY A 252 -3.52 -3.45 12.88
CA GLY A 252 -3.06 -2.35 13.72
C GLY A 252 -3.73 -1.01 13.38
N LEU A 253 -3.81 -0.67 12.09
CA LEU A 253 -4.47 0.57 11.65
C LEU A 253 -5.98 0.51 11.73
N HIS A 254 -6.59 -0.64 11.43
CA HIS A 254 -8.02 -0.83 11.59
C HIS A 254 -8.43 -0.65 13.06
N ARG A 255 -7.60 -1.12 14.01
CA ARG A 255 -7.79 -0.82 15.44
C ARG A 255 -7.64 0.67 15.77
N GLN A 256 -6.74 1.40 15.12
CA GLN A 256 -6.70 2.87 15.25
C GLN A 256 -7.98 3.51 14.71
N ALA A 257 -8.49 3.05 13.57
CA ALA A 257 -9.74 3.52 13.00
C ALA A 257 -10.93 3.27 13.95
N LEU A 258 -11.04 2.06 14.52
CA LEU A 258 -12.06 1.72 15.54
C LEU A 258 -11.94 2.60 16.79
N TYR A 259 -10.72 2.85 17.28
CA TYR A 259 -10.49 3.74 18.42
C TYR A 259 -11.00 5.17 18.15
N TYR A 260 -10.75 5.70 16.95
CA TYR A 260 -11.22 7.04 16.59
C TYR A 260 -12.71 7.07 16.23
N ALA A 261 -13.29 5.97 15.74
CA ALA A 261 -14.73 5.83 15.58
C ALA A 261 -15.45 5.90 16.95
N ASP A 262 -14.88 5.28 18.00
CA ASP A 262 -15.37 5.44 19.38
C ASP A 262 -15.33 6.91 19.83
N LYS A 263 -14.21 7.61 19.57
CA LYS A 263 -14.11 9.06 19.88
C LYS A 263 -15.10 9.92 19.11
N ALA A 264 -15.48 9.51 17.90
CA ALA A 264 -16.43 10.23 17.08
C ALA A 264 -17.86 10.26 17.66
N ARG A 265 -18.16 9.39 18.64
CA ARG A 265 -19.44 9.39 19.37
C ARG A 265 -19.66 10.71 20.12
N THR A 266 -18.62 11.19 20.78
CA THR A 266 -18.66 12.45 21.52
C THR A 266 -18.22 13.65 20.68
N GLU A 267 -17.27 13.44 19.77
CA GLU A 267 -16.66 14.51 18.97
C GLU A 267 -16.62 14.10 17.49
N PRO A 268 -17.67 14.42 16.70
CA PRO A 268 -17.82 13.94 15.31
C PRO A 268 -16.62 14.22 14.39
N LYS A 269 -15.79 15.23 14.68
CA LYS A 269 -14.55 15.52 13.95
C LYS A 269 -13.60 14.31 13.83
N TYR A 270 -13.63 13.37 14.78
CA TYR A 270 -12.78 12.19 14.74
C TYR A 270 -13.17 11.16 13.68
N TRP A 271 -14.33 11.29 13.02
CA TRP A 271 -14.61 10.51 11.82
C TRP A 271 -13.58 10.73 10.71
N ASN A 272 -13.07 11.96 10.58
CA ASN A 272 -12.01 12.24 9.62
C ASN A 272 -10.74 11.43 9.97
N VAL A 273 -10.34 11.46 11.24
CA VAL A 273 -9.18 10.72 11.75
C VAL A 273 -9.35 9.21 11.58
N ALA A 274 -10.52 8.67 11.93
CA ALA A 274 -10.84 7.25 11.79
C ALA A 274 -10.70 6.80 10.33
N LEU A 275 -11.28 7.54 9.40
CA LEU A 275 -11.28 7.18 7.98
C LEU A 275 -9.91 7.36 7.32
N HIS A 276 -9.06 8.28 7.80
CA HIS A 276 -7.67 8.38 7.38
C HIS A 276 -6.81 7.20 7.87
N HIS A 277 -7.07 6.67 9.08
CA HIS A 277 -6.42 5.43 9.52
C HIS A 277 -6.93 4.23 8.73
N GLU A 278 -8.22 4.19 8.43
CA GLU A 278 -8.83 3.13 7.63
C GLU A 278 -8.29 3.13 6.21
N ALA A 279 -8.18 4.29 5.55
CA ALA A 279 -7.58 4.40 4.22
C ALA A 279 -6.19 3.75 4.18
N ASN A 280 -5.37 4.01 5.20
CA ASN A 280 -4.04 3.41 5.33
C ASN A 280 -4.12 1.88 5.57
N ALA A 281 -5.08 1.41 6.36
CA ALA A 281 -5.30 -0.02 6.57
C ALA A 281 -5.72 -0.73 5.28
N LEU A 282 -6.63 -0.11 4.52
CA LEU A 282 -7.21 -0.64 3.28
C LEU A 282 -6.16 -0.84 2.19
N HIS A 283 -5.09 -0.05 2.19
CA HIS A 283 -3.98 -0.27 1.28
C HIS A 283 -3.40 -1.68 1.44
N SER A 284 -2.90 -2.02 2.62
CA SER A 284 -2.36 -3.36 2.89
C SER A 284 -3.39 -4.47 2.75
N LEU A 285 -4.67 -4.20 3.06
CA LEU A 285 -5.75 -5.16 2.83
C LEU A 285 -5.89 -5.49 1.33
N THR A 286 -5.79 -4.48 0.47
CA THR A 286 -5.96 -4.62 -0.98
C THR A 286 -4.72 -5.22 -1.65
N ASP A 287 -3.51 -4.95 -1.15
CA ASP A 287 -2.27 -5.64 -1.57
C ASP A 287 -2.37 -7.16 -1.40
N LEU A 288 -3.04 -7.64 -0.35
CA LEU A 288 -3.19 -9.08 -0.10
C LEU A 288 -4.10 -9.81 -1.10
N PHE A 289 -4.67 -9.10 -2.08
CA PHE A 289 -5.31 -9.69 -3.26
C PHE A 289 -4.40 -9.72 -4.49
N SER A 290 -3.16 -9.28 -4.35
CA SER A 290 -2.08 -9.45 -5.33
C SER A 290 -1.16 -10.59 -4.89
N PHE A 291 -0.99 -11.61 -5.74
CA PHE A 291 -0.34 -12.86 -5.37
C PHE A 291 1.13 -12.69 -5.01
N GLY A 292 1.85 -11.79 -5.69
CA GLY A 292 3.24 -11.44 -5.35
C GLY A 292 3.37 -10.87 -3.94
N HIS A 293 2.39 -10.11 -3.46
CA HIS A 293 2.34 -9.61 -2.08
C HIS A 293 1.98 -10.69 -1.06
N VAL A 294 1.22 -11.73 -1.45
CA VAL A 294 0.88 -12.86 -0.57
C VAL A 294 2.11 -13.75 -0.30
N VAL A 295 2.90 -14.06 -1.33
CA VAL A 295 3.98 -15.05 -1.23
C VAL A 295 5.36 -14.45 -0.99
N THR A 296 5.60 -13.20 -1.39
CA THR A 296 6.88 -12.52 -1.15
C THR A 296 6.91 -11.94 0.25
N SER A 297 8.08 -11.95 0.90
CA SER A 297 8.32 -11.21 2.15
C SER A 297 9.54 -10.32 2.00
N ARG A 298 9.41 -9.08 2.50
CA ARG A 298 10.48 -8.09 2.60
C ARG A 298 10.89 -7.79 4.05
N GLU A 299 10.45 -8.59 5.01
CA GLU A 299 10.66 -8.32 6.44
C GLU A 299 12.14 -8.23 6.80
N GLU A 300 12.93 -9.26 6.46
CA GLU A 300 14.37 -9.29 6.78
C GLU A 300 15.12 -8.15 6.07
N SER A 301 14.87 -7.94 4.78
CA SER A 301 15.58 -6.93 3.98
C SER A 301 15.25 -5.52 4.47
N SER A 302 13.96 -5.21 4.65
CA SER A 302 13.47 -3.93 5.15
C SER A 302 14.01 -3.61 6.54
N PHE A 303 13.86 -4.56 7.48
CA PHE A 303 14.35 -4.39 8.85
C PHE A 303 15.86 -4.15 8.89
N ASN A 304 16.64 -4.93 8.14
CA ASN A 304 18.09 -4.77 8.15
C ASN A 304 18.56 -3.51 7.44
N MET A 305 17.85 -3.00 6.44
CA MET A 305 18.09 -1.67 5.86
C MET A 305 17.88 -0.56 6.89
N ILE A 306 16.75 -0.58 7.61
CA ILE A 306 16.45 0.37 8.70
C ILE A 306 17.52 0.30 9.80
N LYS A 307 17.90 -0.91 10.22
CA LYS A 307 18.92 -1.15 11.24
C LYS A 307 20.30 -0.66 10.81
N SER A 308 20.72 -0.98 9.58
CA SER A 308 22.04 -0.60 9.05
C SER A 308 22.19 0.93 8.90
N ALA A 309 21.08 1.62 8.64
CA ALA A 309 21.03 3.08 8.55
C ALA A 309 20.87 3.77 9.93
N GLY A 310 20.78 3.01 11.03
CA GLY A 310 20.65 3.59 12.37
C GLY A 310 19.30 4.25 12.64
N LEU A 311 18.23 3.80 11.98
CA LEU A 311 16.93 4.48 11.99
C LEU A 311 15.91 3.92 12.99
N LYS A 312 16.27 2.86 13.73
CA LYS A 312 15.35 2.20 14.67
C LYS A 312 14.83 3.13 15.79
N GLU A 313 15.61 4.14 16.15
CA GLU A 313 15.23 5.11 17.18
C GLU A 313 14.48 6.32 16.60
N LYS A 314 14.22 6.36 15.29
CA LYS A 314 13.44 7.44 14.67
C LYS A 314 11.98 7.25 15.00
N GLY A 315 11.31 8.33 15.41
CA GLY A 315 9.91 8.26 15.83
C GLY A 315 8.97 7.71 14.75
N THR A 316 9.25 7.92 13.46
CA THR A 316 8.49 7.28 12.36
C THR A 316 8.51 5.77 12.48
N TYR A 317 9.70 5.19 12.64
CA TYR A 317 9.85 3.75 12.71
C TYR A 317 9.23 3.21 14.01
N LEU A 318 9.44 3.91 15.13
CA LEU A 318 8.80 3.56 16.41
C LEU A 318 7.26 3.61 16.32
N TRP A 319 6.70 4.56 15.56
CA TRP A 319 5.27 4.62 15.28
C TRP A 319 4.79 3.41 14.49
N MET A 320 5.52 3.01 13.45
CA MET A 320 5.20 1.81 12.66
C MET A 320 5.25 0.55 13.51
N GLU A 321 6.28 0.38 14.34
CA GLU A 321 6.37 -0.76 15.26
C GLU A 321 5.26 -0.71 16.33
N ALA A 322 4.79 0.47 16.74
CA ALA A 322 3.63 0.60 17.63
C ALA A 322 2.32 0.16 16.95
N ILE A 323 2.15 0.45 15.66
CA ILE A 323 1.03 -0.04 14.84
C ILE A 323 1.08 -1.56 14.73
N MET A 324 2.23 -2.14 14.38
CA MET A 324 2.42 -3.61 14.33
C MET A 324 2.12 -4.25 15.69
N LYS A 325 2.58 -3.63 16.78
CA LYS A 325 2.31 -4.09 18.14
C LYS A 325 0.82 -4.11 18.45
N GLN A 326 0.02 -3.18 17.92
CA GLN A 326 -1.44 -3.26 18.07
C GLN A 326 -2.08 -4.42 17.34
N ALA A 327 -1.43 -5.01 16.34
CA ALA A 327 -1.87 -6.30 15.79
C ALA A 327 -1.39 -7.50 16.60
N GLY A 328 -0.81 -7.28 17.79
CA GLY A 328 -0.14 -8.34 18.55
C GLY A 328 1.11 -8.86 17.86
N ALA A 329 1.67 -8.12 16.90
CA ALA A 329 2.83 -8.53 16.13
C ALA A 329 4.11 -7.86 16.65
N THR A 330 5.20 -8.63 16.71
CA THR A 330 6.53 -8.12 17.08
C THR A 330 7.61 -8.75 16.22
N ARG A 331 8.65 -7.96 15.90
CA ARG A 331 9.81 -8.44 15.14
C ARG A 331 10.86 -9.06 16.04
N ASP A 332 11.44 -10.15 15.58
CA ASP A 332 12.62 -10.75 16.22
C ASP A 332 13.92 -9.99 15.86
N ARG A 333 15.07 -10.58 16.20
CA ARG A 333 16.40 -10.00 15.94
C ARG A 333 16.77 -9.92 14.45
N ASP A 334 16.13 -10.74 13.63
CA ASP A 334 16.37 -10.92 12.20
C ASP A 334 15.33 -10.13 11.36
N GLY A 335 14.28 -9.61 12.01
CA GLY A 335 13.26 -8.74 11.43
C GLY A 335 11.94 -9.46 11.15
N ILE A 336 11.88 -10.76 11.43
CA ILE A 336 10.73 -11.63 11.15
C ILE A 336 9.63 -11.35 12.15
N LEU A 337 8.40 -11.19 11.66
CA LEU A 337 7.24 -10.98 12.50
C LEU A 337 6.76 -12.28 13.15
N SER A 338 6.28 -12.13 14.39
CA SER A 338 5.58 -13.15 15.14
C SER A 338 4.36 -12.55 15.81
N PHE A 339 3.26 -13.31 15.87
CA PHE A 339 2.00 -12.89 16.47
C PHE A 339 1.81 -13.54 17.84
N ALA A 340 1.50 -12.72 18.85
CA ALA A 340 1.14 -13.13 20.20
C ALA A 340 -0.35 -12.86 20.46
N LEU A 341 -1.24 -13.51 19.70
CA LEU A 341 -2.69 -13.28 19.80
C LEU A 341 -3.31 -13.73 21.13
N ALA A 342 -2.65 -14.63 21.87
CA ALA A 342 -3.07 -15.01 23.22
C ALA A 342 -2.87 -13.86 24.24
N ASP A 343 -1.87 -13.01 23.99
CA ASP A 343 -1.52 -11.84 24.81
C ASP A 343 -1.83 -10.55 24.03
N PHE A 344 -2.98 -10.52 23.35
CA PHE A 344 -3.35 -9.43 22.46
C PHE A 344 -3.45 -8.10 23.23
N PRO A 345 -2.73 -7.05 22.83
CA PRO A 345 -2.70 -5.82 23.60
C PRO A 345 -4.06 -5.10 23.54
N PRO A 346 -4.41 -4.31 24.57
CA PRO A 346 -5.61 -3.49 24.53
C PRO A 346 -5.52 -2.47 23.39
N ILE A 347 -6.68 -2.16 22.82
CA ILE A 347 -6.81 -1.07 21.85
C ILE A 347 -6.51 0.24 22.55
N MET A 348 -5.57 1.01 22.01
CA MET A 348 -5.12 2.25 22.63
C MET A 348 -4.80 3.29 21.58
N ARG A 349 -4.73 4.56 21.96
CA ARG A 349 -4.25 5.60 21.06
C ARG A 349 -2.77 5.38 20.76
N ILE A 350 -2.40 5.33 19.48
CA ILE A 350 -1.03 5.62 19.05
C ILE A 350 -0.95 7.10 18.73
N ALA A 351 0.12 7.76 19.16
CA ALA A 351 0.31 9.16 18.84
C ALA A 351 0.34 9.34 17.31
N THR A 352 -0.36 10.34 16.81
CA THR A 352 -0.35 10.72 15.38
C THR A 352 0.93 11.47 14.98
N ALA A 353 1.84 11.70 15.94
CA ALA A 353 3.18 12.23 15.74
C ALA A 353 4.23 11.14 16.05
N PRO A 354 5.34 11.08 15.29
CA PRO A 354 5.73 12.06 14.28
C PRO A 354 5.06 11.81 12.93
N ARG A 355 4.88 12.91 12.22
CA ARG A 355 4.59 12.90 10.81
C ARG A 355 5.82 12.47 10.04
N ASN A 356 5.68 11.49 9.15
CA ASN A 356 6.78 11.01 8.32
C ASN A 356 6.76 11.66 6.94
N ASP A 357 7.44 12.79 6.83
CA ASP A 357 7.76 13.38 5.52
C ASP A 357 9.09 12.80 4.95
N PHE A 358 9.89 12.08 5.76
CA PHE A 358 11.18 11.53 5.32
C PHE A 358 11.75 10.41 6.22
N MET A 359 12.00 9.23 5.65
CA MET A 359 12.88 8.22 6.24
C MET A 359 13.92 7.70 5.22
N PRO A 360 15.20 8.11 5.30
CA PRO A 360 16.22 7.73 4.32
C PRO A 360 16.49 6.23 4.42
N SER A 361 16.51 5.48 3.32
CA SER A 361 16.82 4.05 3.39
C SER A 361 17.70 3.62 2.22
N TYR A 362 19.00 3.56 2.49
CA TYR A 362 19.99 3.16 1.49
C TYR A 362 20.14 1.63 1.48
N ARG A 363 20.02 1.02 0.30
CA ARG A 363 19.98 -0.44 0.18
C ARG A 363 21.32 -1.11 0.50
N GLY A 364 22.45 -0.43 0.32
CA GLY A 364 23.78 -0.96 0.69
C GLY A 364 23.99 -2.41 0.23
N ILE A 365 24.37 -3.29 1.16
CA ILE A 365 24.53 -4.73 0.88
C ILE A 365 23.20 -5.49 0.66
N TRP A 366 22.07 -4.92 1.08
CA TRP A 366 20.72 -5.50 0.98
C TRP A 366 20.07 -5.28 -0.40
N MET A 367 20.73 -4.50 -1.27
CA MET A 367 20.28 -4.21 -2.63
C MET A 367 19.95 -5.46 -3.43
N MET A 368 20.78 -6.50 -3.33
CA MET A 368 20.56 -7.75 -4.06
C MET A 368 19.33 -8.49 -3.56
N TRP A 369 19.05 -8.45 -2.25
CA TRP A 369 17.86 -9.09 -1.71
C TRP A 369 16.60 -8.38 -2.17
N ALA A 370 16.56 -7.05 -2.06
CA ALA A 370 15.44 -6.26 -2.54
C ALA A 370 15.17 -6.45 -4.04
N LYS A 371 16.23 -6.62 -4.86
CA LYS A 371 16.08 -6.90 -6.30
C LYS A 371 15.50 -8.30 -6.54
N ASP A 372 15.98 -9.31 -5.82
CA ASP A 372 15.46 -10.68 -5.93
C ASP A 372 13.99 -10.74 -5.45
N GLU A 373 13.65 -10.04 -4.37
CA GLU A 373 12.28 -9.90 -3.85
C GLU A 373 11.34 -9.25 -4.87
N GLN A 374 11.80 -8.18 -5.53
CA GLN A 374 11.06 -7.55 -6.63
C GLN A 374 10.86 -8.56 -7.78
N GLY A 375 11.90 -9.29 -8.19
CA GLY A 375 11.77 -10.28 -9.25
C GLY A 375 10.80 -11.42 -8.93
N PHE A 376 10.72 -11.85 -7.67
CA PHE A 376 9.69 -12.80 -7.23
C PHE A 376 8.29 -12.18 -7.25
N HIS A 377 8.15 -10.99 -6.66
CA HIS A 377 6.90 -10.23 -6.63
C HIS A 377 6.28 -10.10 -8.02
N ASP A 378 7.05 -9.59 -8.98
CA ASP A 378 6.55 -9.31 -10.33
C ASP A 378 6.14 -10.62 -11.04
N ARG A 379 6.96 -11.66 -10.94
CA ARG A 379 6.68 -12.98 -11.52
C ARG A 379 5.38 -13.58 -10.98
N PHE A 380 5.17 -13.49 -9.67
CA PHE A 380 3.97 -14.05 -9.05
C PHE A 380 2.72 -13.19 -9.32
N ASN A 381 2.87 -11.87 -9.44
CA ASN A 381 1.79 -11.00 -9.91
C ASN A 381 1.34 -11.38 -11.33
N GLU A 382 2.28 -11.57 -12.25
CA GLU A 382 1.99 -11.95 -13.65
C GLU A 382 1.34 -13.34 -13.74
N SER A 383 1.88 -14.33 -13.03
CA SER A 383 1.38 -15.71 -13.10
C SER A 383 0.05 -15.92 -12.36
N GLY A 384 -0.20 -15.15 -11.30
CA GLY A 384 -1.38 -15.26 -10.45
C GLY A 384 -1.58 -16.62 -9.77
N ALA A 385 -2.70 -16.74 -9.07
CA ALA A 385 -3.10 -17.96 -8.39
C ALA A 385 -4.62 -18.10 -8.26
N LEU A 386 -5.05 -19.37 -8.21
CA LEU A 386 -6.38 -19.75 -7.79
C LEU A 386 -6.37 -20.01 -6.29
N VAL A 387 -7.15 -19.24 -5.55
CA VAL A 387 -7.11 -19.21 -4.08
C VAL A 387 -8.49 -19.47 -3.49
N ARG A 388 -8.49 -19.80 -2.19
CA ARG A 388 -9.66 -19.81 -1.33
C ARG A 388 -9.47 -18.89 -0.14
N ASN A 389 -10.55 -18.22 0.26
CA ASN A 389 -10.60 -17.45 1.50
C ASN A 389 -11.23 -18.27 2.64
N LEU A 390 -11.34 -17.68 3.84
CA LEU A 390 -11.96 -18.36 4.98
C LEU A 390 -13.47 -18.53 4.82
N ASN A 391 -14.17 -17.72 4.02
CA ASN A 391 -15.56 -17.98 3.67
C ASN A 391 -15.75 -19.25 2.81
N GLY A 392 -14.66 -19.75 2.21
CA GLY A 392 -14.68 -20.88 1.28
C GLY A 392 -14.92 -20.47 -0.18
N ASP A 393 -14.99 -19.16 -0.45
CA ASP A 393 -15.06 -18.64 -1.81
C ASP A 393 -13.78 -19.01 -2.56
N ARG A 394 -13.94 -19.37 -3.82
CA ARG A 394 -12.85 -19.73 -4.71
C ARG A 394 -12.75 -18.69 -5.81
N PHE A 395 -11.59 -18.07 -5.96
CA PHE A 395 -11.41 -16.94 -6.88
C PHE A 395 -9.98 -16.81 -7.39
N GLN A 396 -9.83 -16.11 -8.52
CA GLN A 396 -8.53 -15.84 -9.11
C GLN A 396 -7.96 -14.56 -8.51
N ILE A 397 -6.67 -14.57 -8.24
CA ILE A 397 -5.86 -13.38 -8.01
C ILE A 397 -4.73 -13.34 -9.03
N TYR A 398 -4.36 -12.15 -9.47
CA TYR A 398 -3.13 -11.89 -10.21
C TYR A 398 -2.28 -10.99 -9.31
N GLY A 399 -1.69 -9.91 -9.80
CA GLY A 399 -1.21 -8.85 -8.92
C GLY A 399 -1.39 -7.47 -9.52
N ASP A 400 -0.55 -6.54 -9.08
CA ASP A 400 -0.61 -5.13 -9.47
C ASP A 400 -0.67 -5.00 -11.00
N SER A 401 -1.56 -4.13 -11.51
CA SER A 401 -1.90 -3.94 -12.95
C SER A 401 -2.88 -4.94 -13.55
N HIS A 402 -3.30 -5.98 -12.83
CA HIS A 402 -4.14 -7.05 -13.36
C HIS A 402 -5.56 -7.09 -12.78
N LEU A 403 -6.01 -6.07 -12.03
CA LEU A 403 -7.39 -5.97 -11.55
C LEU A 403 -8.37 -6.06 -12.72
N LYS A 404 -8.07 -5.39 -13.85
CA LYS A 404 -8.93 -5.39 -15.05
C LYS A 404 -9.15 -6.80 -15.62
N GLU A 405 -8.19 -7.71 -15.45
CA GLU A 405 -8.17 -9.07 -15.98
C GLU A 405 -8.98 -10.05 -15.12
N LEU A 406 -9.30 -9.67 -13.89
CA LEU A 406 -10.12 -10.48 -13.01
C LEU A 406 -11.57 -10.58 -13.50
N THR A 407 -12.19 -11.73 -13.22
CA THR A 407 -13.63 -11.91 -13.41
C THR A 407 -14.42 -11.02 -12.46
N ASP A 408 -15.65 -10.66 -12.82
CA ASP A 408 -16.53 -9.86 -11.96
C ASP A 408 -16.75 -10.52 -10.59
N GLN A 409 -16.82 -11.85 -10.54
CA GLN A 409 -16.91 -12.61 -9.29
C GLN A 409 -15.68 -12.42 -8.40
N SER A 410 -14.47 -12.48 -8.98
CA SER A 410 -13.23 -12.30 -8.20
C SER A 410 -13.11 -10.84 -7.72
N LYS A 411 -13.45 -9.87 -8.58
CA LYS A 411 -13.51 -8.45 -8.21
C LYS A 411 -14.49 -8.19 -7.06
N GLU A 412 -15.67 -8.81 -7.10
CA GLU A 412 -16.69 -8.62 -6.06
C GLU A 412 -16.20 -9.10 -4.70
N ILE A 413 -15.45 -10.20 -4.62
CA ILE A 413 -14.87 -10.69 -3.35
C ILE A 413 -13.89 -9.65 -2.76
N ILE A 414 -13.04 -9.06 -3.60
CA ILE A 414 -12.07 -8.03 -3.21
C ILE A 414 -12.79 -6.76 -2.72
N ILE A 415 -13.81 -6.32 -3.47
CA ILE A 415 -14.65 -5.16 -3.11
C ILE A 415 -15.39 -5.43 -1.80
N MET A 416 -15.89 -6.64 -1.59
CA MET A 416 -16.60 -7.04 -0.37
C MET A 416 -15.69 -7.07 0.86
N ALA A 417 -14.41 -7.46 0.71
CA ALA A 417 -13.43 -7.36 1.79
C ALA A 417 -13.29 -5.91 2.28
N THR A 418 -13.06 -4.99 1.34
CA THR A 418 -12.88 -3.56 1.59
C THR A 418 -14.14 -2.93 2.18
N LYS A 419 -15.30 -3.23 1.61
CA LYS A 419 -16.60 -2.79 2.13
C LYS A 419 -16.82 -3.27 3.55
N THR A 420 -16.52 -4.54 3.84
CA THR A 420 -16.69 -5.13 5.18
C THR A 420 -15.80 -4.42 6.19
N SER A 421 -14.57 -4.04 5.80
CA SER A 421 -13.66 -3.28 6.64
C SER A 421 -14.21 -1.89 6.98
N ILE A 422 -14.71 -1.14 5.99
CA ILE A 422 -15.25 0.19 6.25
C ILE A 422 -16.57 0.11 7.02
N GLN A 423 -17.44 -0.86 6.68
CA GLN A 423 -18.71 -1.09 7.36
C GLN A 423 -18.50 -1.46 8.83
N SER A 424 -17.43 -2.18 9.18
CA SER A 424 -17.15 -2.54 10.57
C SER A 424 -16.92 -1.30 11.46
N LEU A 425 -16.37 -0.20 10.93
CA LEU A 425 -16.25 1.06 11.67
C LEU A 425 -17.61 1.68 11.98
N LEU A 426 -18.51 1.66 11.00
CA LEU A 426 -19.87 2.18 11.12
C LEU A 426 -20.67 1.35 12.12
N ASP A 427 -20.57 0.02 12.02
CA ASP A 427 -21.26 -0.92 12.90
C ASP A 427 -20.67 -0.87 14.32
N ALA A 428 -19.35 -0.72 14.45
CA ALA A 428 -18.67 -0.54 15.73
C ALA A 428 -19.18 0.71 16.45
N TYR A 429 -19.27 1.84 15.75
CA TYR A 429 -19.86 3.06 16.29
C TYR A 429 -21.26 2.80 16.87
N GLN A 430 -22.10 2.05 16.14
CA GLN A 430 -23.45 1.75 16.61
C GLN A 430 -23.45 0.90 17.88
N VAL A 431 -22.67 -0.18 17.96
CA VAL A 431 -22.68 -1.03 19.17
C VAL A 431 -22.08 -0.32 20.38
N LEU A 432 -21.11 0.57 20.18
CA LEU A 432 -20.51 1.40 21.21
C LEU A 432 -21.51 2.43 21.76
N GLU A 433 -22.34 3.03 20.90
CA GLU A 433 -23.46 3.87 21.34
C GLU A 433 -24.50 3.12 22.19
N HIS A 434 -24.59 1.80 22.04
CA HIS A 434 -25.47 0.93 22.84
C HIS A 434 -24.77 0.26 24.02
N GLY A 435 -23.57 0.74 24.41
CA GLY A 435 -22.90 0.35 25.65
C GLY A 435 -21.91 -0.80 25.54
N SER A 436 -21.53 -1.22 24.32
CA SER A 436 -20.39 -2.13 24.13
C SER A 436 -19.07 -1.46 24.52
N ASP A 437 -18.06 -2.25 24.90
CA ASP A 437 -16.74 -1.73 25.23
C ASP A 437 -15.79 -1.75 24.03
N ILE A 438 -14.96 -0.72 23.87
CA ILE A 438 -13.98 -0.64 22.77
C ILE A 438 -12.96 -1.79 22.81
N THR A 439 -12.66 -2.31 24.00
CA THR A 439 -11.79 -3.49 24.17
C THR A 439 -12.42 -4.76 23.60
N GLU A 440 -13.74 -4.93 23.69
CA GLU A 440 -14.47 -6.05 23.07
C GLU A 440 -14.53 -5.88 21.55
N VAL A 441 -14.84 -4.65 21.08
CA VAL A 441 -14.87 -4.30 19.65
C VAL A 441 -13.52 -4.60 18.99
N GLY A 442 -12.43 -4.22 19.64
CA GLY A 442 -11.07 -4.39 19.14
C GLY A 442 -10.37 -5.68 19.59
N ALA A 443 -11.09 -6.71 20.05
CA ALA A 443 -10.52 -7.98 20.51
C ALA A 443 -10.32 -9.02 19.39
N VAL A 444 -9.48 -10.02 19.66
CA VAL A 444 -9.42 -11.27 18.87
C VAL A 444 -10.77 -11.96 18.90
N GLY A 445 -11.22 -12.46 17.74
CA GLY A 445 -12.53 -13.09 17.57
C GLY A 445 -13.68 -12.11 17.38
N SER A 446 -13.42 -10.81 17.39
CA SER A 446 -14.43 -9.79 17.16
C SER A 446 -14.87 -9.77 15.70
N GLN A 447 -16.19 -9.64 15.49
CA GLN A 447 -16.80 -9.53 14.16
C GLN A 447 -16.31 -8.30 13.37
N PHE A 448 -15.74 -7.30 14.05
CA PHE A 448 -15.25 -6.09 13.40
C PHE A 448 -13.99 -6.32 12.57
N PHE A 449 -13.40 -7.52 12.61
CA PHE A 449 -12.31 -7.96 11.73
C PHE A 449 -12.76 -8.86 10.58
N ASN A 450 -14.07 -9.00 10.33
CA ASN A 450 -14.61 -9.93 9.33
C ASN A 450 -14.11 -9.70 7.90
N ALA A 451 -13.53 -8.54 7.57
CA ALA A 451 -12.87 -8.31 6.30
C ALA A 451 -11.74 -9.34 6.04
N LEU A 452 -11.05 -9.78 7.09
CA LEU A 452 -9.99 -10.80 7.00
C LEU A 452 -10.52 -12.16 6.50
N ASN A 453 -11.82 -12.46 6.64
CA ASN A 453 -12.39 -13.71 6.10
C ASN A 453 -12.34 -13.78 4.57
N TYR A 454 -12.22 -12.63 3.90
CA TYR A 454 -12.18 -12.54 2.44
C TYR A 454 -10.78 -12.69 1.87
N LEU A 455 -9.74 -12.54 2.69
CA LEU A 455 -8.35 -12.64 2.24
C LEU A 455 -8.02 -14.05 1.74
N PRO A 456 -7.11 -14.19 0.77
CA PRO A 456 -6.57 -15.48 0.37
C PRO A 456 -5.97 -16.20 1.59
N ALA A 457 -6.54 -17.34 1.96
CA ALA A 457 -6.09 -18.17 3.08
C ALA A 457 -5.38 -19.43 2.58
N PHE A 458 -5.79 -19.94 1.41
CA PHE A 458 -5.27 -21.16 0.83
C PHE A 458 -5.03 -21.00 -0.67
N VAL A 459 -3.84 -21.37 -1.13
CA VAL A 459 -3.48 -21.39 -2.54
C VAL A 459 -3.79 -22.79 -3.07
N GLU A 460 -4.82 -22.92 -3.90
CA GLU A 460 -5.13 -24.20 -4.55
C GLU A 460 -4.04 -24.53 -5.56
N LYS A 461 -3.70 -23.56 -6.41
CA LYS A 461 -2.68 -23.68 -7.44
C LYS A 461 -2.27 -22.28 -7.93
N ASP A 462 -0.97 -22.06 -8.05
CA ASP A 462 -0.39 -20.91 -8.74
C ASP A 462 -0.05 -21.23 -10.20
N GLY A 463 0.10 -20.20 -11.04
CA GLY A 463 0.41 -20.34 -12.47
C GLY A 463 1.64 -21.21 -12.74
N ASP A 464 2.67 -21.07 -11.88
CA ASP A 464 3.95 -21.77 -12.00
C ASP A 464 4.05 -23.06 -11.16
N SER A 465 3.00 -23.42 -10.42
CA SER A 465 2.94 -24.62 -9.58
C SER A 465 4.03 -24.71 -8.48
N TYR A 466 4.51 -23.57 -7.97
CA TYR A 466 5.38 -23.54 -6.78
C TYR A 466 4.60 -23.72 -5.47
N PHE A 467 3.37 -23.22 -5.44
CA PHE A 467 2.49 -23.13 -4.28
C PHE A 467 1.15 -23.80 -4.59
N THR A 468 1.18 -25.12 -4.76
CA THR A 468 -0.04 -25.91 -4.95
C THR A 468 -0.45 -26.56 -3.64
N GLY A 469 -1.71 -26.33 -3.22
CA GLY A 469 -2.26 -26.89 -2.00
C GLY A 469 -1.50 -26.43 -0.75
N THR A 470 -1.47 -25.14 -0.48
CA THR A 470 -0.74 -24.59 0.67
C THR A 470 -1.52 -23.46 1.35
N TRP A 471 -1.47 -23.42 2.68
CA TRP A 471 -1.97 -22.31 3.48
C TRP A 471 -1.04 -21.10 3.34
N THR A 472 -1.61 -19.89 3.31
CA THR A 472 -0.83 -18.66 3.44
C THR A 472 -0.13 -18.59 4.80
N SER A 473 1.00 -17.89 4.89
CA SER A 473 1.76 -17.76 6.15
C SER A 473 0.89 -17.18 7.26
N TYR A 474 0.02 -16.23 6.89
CA TYR A 474 -0.90 -15.54 7.79
C TYR A 474 -2.25 -16.26 7.99
N ALA A 475 -2.51 -17.41 7.33
CA ALA A 475 -3.82 -18.07 7.35
C ALA A 475 -4.34 -18.34 8.78
N ASP A 476 -3.45 -18.73 9.69
CA ASP A 476 -3.78 -18.98 11.08
C ASP A 476 -4.05 -17.72 11.89
N VAL A 477 -3.32 -16.65 11.59
CA VAL A 477 -3.50 -15.33 12.20
C VAL A 477 -4.89 -14.81 11.85
N ILE A 478 -5.25 -14.82 10.57
CA ILE A 478 -6.57 -14.34 10.12
C ILE A 478 -7.70 -15.24 10.65
N ASN A 479 -7.50 -16.56 10.68
CA ASN A 479 -8.46 -17.52 11.24
C ASN A 479 -8.74 -17.28 12.73
N THR A 480 -7.68 -17.03 13.50
CA THR A 480 -7.77 -16.73 14.92
C THR A 480 -8.38 -15.34 15.15
N MET A 481 -7.95 -14.34 14.39
CA MET A 481 -8.38 -12.96 14.55
C MET A 481 -9.88 -12.77 14.31
N VAL A 482 -10.46 -13.48 13.33
CA VAL A 482 -11.91 -13.45 13.06
C VAL A 482 -12.70 -14.49 13.86
N GLY A 483 -12.02 -15.33 14.65
CA GLY A 483 -12.68 -16.38 15.43
C GLY A 483 -13.39 -17.43 14.56
N SER A 484 -12.90 -17.71 13.34
CA SER A 484 -13.61 -18.59 12.40
C SER A 484 -13.68 -20.05 12.88
N GLY A 485 -12.74 -20.45 13.73
CA GLY A 485 -12.67 -21.81 14.29
C GLY A 485 -12.35 -22.89 13.25
N LYS A 486 -11.90 -22.51 12.05
CA LYS A 486 -11.55 -23.47 10.99
C LYS A 486 -10.31 -24.25 11.37
N VAL A 487 -10.37 -25.55 11.13
CA VAL A 487 -9.24 -26.46 11.33
C VAL A 487 -8.34 -26.39 10.10
N LEU A 488 -7.15 -25.85 10.25
CA LEU A 488 -6.14 -25.78 9.18
C LEU A 488 -5.38 -27.12 9.13
N ASN A 489 -5.87 -28.03 8.30
CA ASN A 489 -5.30 -29.39 8.20
C ASN A 489 -3.82 -29.35 7.80
N ASP A 490 -3.01 -30.13 8.54
CA ASP A 490 -1.57 -30.32 8.33
C ASP A 490 -0.76 -29.01 8.21
N LYS A 491 -1.19 -27.95 8.90
CA LYS A 491 -0.56 -26.62 8.88
C LYS A 491 0.97 -26.66 8.98
N ALA A 492 1.52 -27.46 9.88
CA ALA A 492 2.97 -27.54 10.12
C ALA A 492 3.77 -27.90 8.84
N ASN A 493 3.19 -28.73 7.96
CA ASN A 493 3.81 -29.12 6.69
C ASN A 493 3.23 -28.34 5.50
N CYS A 494 2.02 -27.80 5.65
CA CYS A 494 1.21 -27.22 4.57
C CYS A 494 1.15 -25.69 4.57
N THR A 495 1.86 -25.00 5.46
CA THR A 495 2.02 -23.55 5.37
C THR A 495 3.09 -23.20 4.34
N LEU A 496 2.83 -22.17 3.53
CA LEU A 496 3.78 -21.66 2.57
C LEU A 496 4.95 -21.01 3.31
N SER A 497 6.16 -21.28 2.85
CA SER A 497 7.33 -20.48 3.23
C SER A 497 7.37 -19.30 2.27
N THR A 498 7.23 -18.09 2.79
CA THR A 498 7.35 -16.88 1.97
C THR A 498 8.71 -16.83 1.27
N VAL A 499 8.75 -16.16 0.13
CA VAL A 499 9.96 -16.02 -0.68
C VAL A 499 10.61 -14.69 -0.35
N SER A 500 11.90 -14.74 -0.01
CA SER A 500 12.69 -13.54 0.30
C SER A 500 13.98 -13.52 -0.52
N GLY A 501 14.62 -12.36 -0.58
CA GLY A 501 15.82 -12.14 -1.38
C GLY A 501 17.04 -12.94 -0.92
N LYS A 502 16.94 -13.55 0.27
CA LYS A 502 17.93 -14.47 0.83
C LYS A 502 18.11 -15.74 -0.01
N ILE A 503 17.06 -16.17 -0.72
CA ILE A 503 17.01 -17.48 -1.40
C ILE A 503 17.66 -17.46 -2.81
N ARG A 504 18.14 -16.30 -3.31
CA ARG A 504 18.90 -16.13 -4.58
C ARG A 504 18.41 -17.02 -5.74
N GLY A 505 17.14 -16.85 -6.14
CA GLY A 505 16.59 -17.49 -7.34
C GLY A 505 16.41 -19.01 -7.27
N ARG A 506 16.58 -19.66 -6.11
CA ARG A 506 16.37 -21.11 -5.96
C ARG A 506 15.02 -21.43 -5.32
N LEU A 507 13.94 -21.16 -6.05
CA LEU A 507 12.63 -21.72 -5.72
C LEU A 507 12.58 -23.18 -6.15
N LYS A 508 12.39 -24.08 -5.20
CA LYS A 508 12.10 -25.48 -5.49
C LYS A 508 10.60 -25.67 -5.47
N THR A 509 10.07 -26.35 -6.49
CA THR A 509 8.69 -26.84 -6.46
C THR A 509 8.53 -27.82 -5.30
N ARG A 510 7.44 -27.70 -4.53
CA ARG A 510 7.10 -28.72 -3.54
C ARG A 510 6.74 -30.01 -4.25
N SER A 511 7.21 -31.14 -3.72
CA SER A 511 6.92 -32.47 -4.27
C SER A 511 5.52 -32.97 -3.93
N GLU A 512 4.89 -32.44 -2.87
CA GLU A 512 3.59 -32.87 -2.38
C GLU A 512 2.70 -31.66 -2.09
N ALA A 513 1.51 -31.64 -2.70
CA ALA A 513 0.47 -30.64 -2.48
C ALA A 513 -0.44 -31.09 -1.34
N CYS A 514 -0.81 -30.18 -0.44
CA CYS A 514 -1.80 -30.50 0.59
C CYS A 514 -3.19 -30.45 -0.03
N THR A 515 -3.89 -31.58 -0.04
CA THR A 515 -5.11 -31.75 -0.84
C THR A 515 -6.39 -31.36 -0.11
N VAL A 516 -6.31 -30.80 1.12
CA VAL A 516 -7.49 -30.60 1.99
C VAL A 516 -7.52 -29.17 2.54
N PHE A 517 -8.53 -28.42 2.11
CA PHE A 517 -8.98 -27.15 2.70
C PHE A 517 -10.02 -27.42 3.78
#